data_AF-A0A1H4JN57-F1
#
_entry.id   AF-A0A1H4JN57-F1
#
_cell.length_a   1.000
_cell.length_b   1.000
_cell.length_c   1.000
_cell.angle_alpha   90.00
_cell.angle_beta   90.00
_cell.angle_gamma   90.00
#
_symmetry.space_group_name_H-M   'P 1'
#
loop_
_entity.id
_entity.type
_entity.pdbx_description
1 polymer ?
#
loop_
_entity_poly.entity_id
_entity_poly.type
_entity_poly.pdbx_seq_one_letter_code
_entity_poly.pdbx_strand_id
1 'polypeptide(L)'
;MGSIRYDSMVTHFDDRVLTHVQIIVVQKFSRGESFLMSWKDSPSVGDGRTAIWLSPSLPMTFKFSGGKVPTINREWLMRLGQSADSSTGLIITGEDGELVFGDATGDAYPGRLQD
;
A
#
# COMPACT_ATOMS: atom_id res chain seq x y z
N MET A 1 -2.71 -10.09 10.39
CA MET A 1 -1.96 -8.88 10.02
C MET A 1 -0.76 -9.27 9.20
N GLY A 2 -0.76 -8.94 7.92
CA GLY A 2 0.40 -9.07 7.05
C GLY A 2 1.21 -7.78 7.05
N SER A 3 2.32 -7.77 6.32
CA SER A 3 3.17 -6.60 6.18
C SER A 3 3.65 -6.43 4.74
N ILE A 4 3.71 -5.18 4.28
CA ILE A 4 4.49 -4.77 3.12
C ILE A 4 5.80 -4.17 3.62
N ARG A 5 6.92 -4.60 3.05
CA ARG A 5 8.22 -3.95 3.24
C ARG A 5 8.64 -3.29 1.94
N TYR A 6 9.00 -2.03 2.05
CA TYR A 6 9.58 -1.25 0.97
C TYR A 6 10.81 -0.50 1.51
N ASP A 7 11.99 -0.85 1.00
CA ASP A 7 13.27 -0.39 1.54
C ASP A 7 13.44 -0.65 3.06
N SER A 8 13.54 0.40 3.87
CA SER A 8 13.65 0.35 5.34
C SER A 8 12.31 0.37 6.06
N MET A 9 11.22 0.66 5.36
CA MET A 9 9.89 0.84 5.95
C MET A 9 9.08 -0.45 5.90
N VAL A 10 8.46 -0.80 7.02
CA VAL A 10 7.55 -1.94 7.15
C VAL A 10 6.20 -1.44 7.62
N THR A 11 5.16 -1.64 6.81
CA THR A 11 3.79 -1.24 7.14
C THR A 11 2.89 -2.45 7.26
N HIS A 12 2.10 -2.51 8.33
CA HIS A 12 1.18 -3.61 8.61
C HIS A 12 -0.24 -3.29 8.16
N PHE A 13 -0.91 -4.29 7.58
CA PHE A 13 -2.30 -4.24 7.16
C PHE A 13 -2.99 -5.58 7.41
N ASP A 14 -4.32 -5.59 7.40
CA ASP A 14 -5.06 -6.85 7.32
C ASP A 14 -4.68 -7.61 6.04
N ASP A 15 -4.53 -8.94 6.13
CA ASP A 15 -4.09 -9.77 5.00
C ASP A 15 -5.01 -9.60 3.78
N ARG A 16 -6.30 -9.34 4.01
CA ARG A 16 -7.26 -9.09 2.94
C ARG A 16 -6.98 -7.77 2.22
N VAL A 17 -6.75 -6.67 2.95
CA VAL A 17 -6.34 -5.39 2.36
C VAL A 17 -5.02 -5.56 1.62
N LEU A 18 -4.03 -6.18 2.28
CA LEU A 18 -2.71 -6.42 1.71
C LEU A 18 -2.76 -7.20 0.40
N THR A 19 -3.65 -8.19 0.29
CA THR A 19 -3.84 -8.97 -0.94
C THR A 19 -4.35 -8.10 -2.09
N HIS A 20 -5.30 -7.19 -1.82
CA HIS A 20 -5.84 -6.31 -2.85
C HIS A 20 -4.80 -5.26 -3.26
N VAL A 21 -4.08 -4.69 -2.29
CA VAL A 21 -2.96 -3.76 -2.53
C VAL A 21 -1.86 -4.43 -3.36
N GLN A 22 -1.48 -5.68 -3.03
CA GLN A 22 -0.47 -6.43 -3.79
C GLN A 22 -0.86 -6.54 -5.26
N ILE A 23 -2.11 -6.85 -5.57
CA ILE A 23 -2.58 -6.98 -6.95
C ILE A 23 -2.41 -5.66 -7.71
N ILE A 24 -2.81 -4.53 -7.11
CA ILE A 24 -2.66 -3.20 -7.72
C ILE A 24 -1.19 -2.83 -7.91
N VAL A 25 -0.34 -3.06 -6.90
CA VAL A 25 1.09 -2.77 -6.97
C VAL A 25 1.75 -3.59 -8.08
N VAL A 26 1.47 -4.90 -8.15
CA VAL A 26 2.00 -5.78 -9.20
C VAL A 26 1.52 -5.34 -10.58
N GLN A 27 0.24 -4.96 -10.71
CA GLN A 27 -0.29 -4.45 -11.98
C GLN A 27 0.44 -3.18 -12.43
N LYS A 28 0.64 -2.20 -11.54
CA LYS A 28 1.39 -0.97 -11.82
C LYS A 28 2.85 -1.25 -12.17
N PHE A 29 3.53 -2.06 -11.37
CA PHE A 29 4.93 -2.40 -11.58
C PHE A 29 5.16 -3.20 -12.87
N SER A 30 4.21 -4.06 -13.26
CA SER A 30 4.29 -4.79 -14.54
C SER A 30 4.27 -3.87 -15.77
N ARG A 31 3.80 -2.63 -15.61
CA ARG A 31 3.79 -1.58 -16.64
C ARG A 31 4.96 -0.60 -16.49
N GLY A 32 5.86 -0.82 -15.53
CA GLY A 32 6.94 0.12 -15.20
C GLY A 32 6.47 1.42 -14.55
N GLU A 33 5.23 1.46 -14.04
CA GLU A 33 4.64 2.66 -13.46
C GLU A 33 5.11 2.84 -12.00
N SER A 34 5.73 3.99 -11.73
CA SER A 34 5.94 4.47 -10.36
C SER A 34 4.72 5.29 -9.92
N PHE A 35 4.31 5.19 -8.66
CA PHE A 35 3.10 5.85 -8.17
C PHE A 35 3.17 6.13 -6.67
N LEU A 36 2.33 7.07 -6.20
CA LEU A 36 2.16 7.36 -4.78
C LEU A 36 1.20 6.35 -4.15
N MET A 37 1.52 5.87 -2.95
CA MET A 37 0.63 5.07 -2.14
C MET A 37 0.49 5.70 -0.75
N SER A 38 -0.73 5.80 -0.24
CA SER A 38 -1.03 6.46 1.03
C SER A 38 -2.11 5.76 1.85
N TRP A 39 -2.05 5.93 3.17
CA TRP A 39 -2.99 5.38 4.15
C TRP A 39 -3.11 6.30 5.36
N LYS A 40 -4.07 6.01 6.25
CA LYS A 40 -4.23 6.76 7.50
C LYS A 40 -3.30 6.19 8.57
N ASP A 41 -2.64 7.05 9.32
CA ASP A 41 -1.82 6.58 10.44
C ASP A 41 -2.72 6.09 11.59
N SER A 42 -2.28 5.02 12.23
CA SER A 42 -2.98 4.50 13.41
C SER A 42 -3.07 5.56 14.50
N PRO A 43 -4.19 5.63 15.27
CA PRO A 43 -4.36 6.62 16.33
C PRO A 43 -3.25 6.62 17.38
N SER A 44 -2.53 5.51 17.51
CA SER A 44 -1.39 5.34 18.43
C SER A 44 -0.13 6.09 17.99
N VAL A 45 0.00 6.43 16.71
CA VAL A 45 1.15 7.14 16.12
C VAL A 45 0.80 8.60 15.81
N GLY A 46 -0.49 8.90 15.57
CA GLY A 46 -1.05 10.25 15.38
C GLY A 46 -2.28 10.23 14.47
N ASP A 47 -3.01 11.35 14.33
CA ASP A 47 -4.13 11.48 13.35
C ASP A 47 -3.62 11.89 11.95
N GLY A 48 -2.44 11.37 11.58
CA GLY A 48 -1.74 11.71 10.36
C GLY A 48 -2.16 10.87 9.16
N ARG A 49 -1.47 11.12 8.05
CA ARG A 49 -1.44 10.24 6.89
C ARG A 49 0.01 10.01 6.50
N THR A 50 0.34 8.77 6.17
CA THR A 50 1.61 8.45 5.54
C THR A 50 1.40 8.26 4.05
N ALA A 51 2.31 8.81 3.24
CA ALA A 51 2.35 8.62 1.80
C ALA A 51 3.78 8.31 1.37
N ILE A 52 3.94 7.31 0.51
CA ILE A 52 5.25 6.88 -0.02
C ILE A 52 5.22 6.82 -1.53
N TRP A 53 6.37 7.09 -2.14
CA TRP A 53 6.57 6.88 -3.56
C TRP A 53 7.09 5.46 -3.82
N LEU A 54 6.37 4.71 -4.65
CA LEU A 54 6.71 3.35 -5.04
C LEU A 54 7.33 3.33 -6.44
N SER A 55 8.47 2.64 -6.57
CA SER A 55 9.17 2.44 -7.83
C SER A 55 9.48 0.95 -8.06
N PRO A 56 9.33 0.44 -9.30
CA PRO A 56 9.76 -0.92 -9.66
C PRO A 56 11.27 -1.17 -9.49
N SER A 57 12.08 -0.12 -9.35
CA SER A 57 13.54 -0.23 -9.18
C SER A 57 13.98 -0.61 -7.75
N LEU A 58 13.07 -0.56 -6.77
CA LEU A 58 13.38 -0.86 -5.38
C LEU A 58 12.77 -2.21 -4.94
N PRO A 59 13.49 -2.98 -4.11
CA PRO A 59 12.99 -4.25 -3.63
C PRO A 59 11.78 -4.04 -2.72
N MET A 60 10.77 -4.89 -2.93
CA MET A 60 9.54 -4.89 -2.15
C MET A 60 9.17 -6.33 -1.80
N THR A 61 8.69 -6.54 -0.58
CA THR A 61 8.17 -7.85 -0.15
C THR A 61 6.80 -7.73 0.49
N PHE A 62 5.96 -8.72 0.22
CA PHE A 62 4.67 -8.92 0.86
C PHE A 62 4.78 -10.17 1.73
N LYS A 63 4.45 -10.03 3.02
CA LYS A 63 4.39 -11.14 3.97
C LYS A 63 2.97 -11.24 4.52
N PHE A 64 2.36 -12.40 4.36
CA PHE A 64 1.03 -12.69 4.87
C PHE A 64 1.12 -13.55 6.12
N SER A 65 0.23 -13.31 7.09
CA SER A 65 0.20 -14.11 8.33
C SER A 65 -0.76 -15.29 8.25
N GLY A 66 -1.79 -15.21 7.41
CA GLY A 66 -2.74 -16.31 7.16
C GLY A 66 -2.23 -17.36 6.18
N GLY A 67 -2.56 -18.63 6.43
CA GLY A 67 -2.26 -19.75 5.52
C GLY A 67 -3.22 -19.90 4.33
N LYS A 68 -4.34 -19.16 4.31
CA LYS A 68 -5.32 -19.15 3.21
C LYS A 68 -5.26 -17.82 2.46
N VAL A 69 -5.29 -17.88 1.13
CA VAL A 69 -5.41 -16.69 0.28
C VAL A 69 -6.81 -16.08 0.49
N PRO A 70 -6.92 -14.79 0.85
CA PRO A 70 -8.21 -14.12 0.99
C PRO A 70 -9.02 -14.10 -0.31
N THR A 71 -10.34 -14.11 -0.20
CA THR A 71 -11.23 -13.95 -1.36
C THR A 71 -11.10 -12.56 -1.96
N ILE A 72 -10.98 -12.50 -3.29
CA ILE A 72 -10.81 -11.26 -4.05
C ILE A 72 -12.16 -10.65 -4.36
N ASN A 73 -12.35 -9.38 -3.99
CA ASN A 73 -13.49 -8.57 -4.41
C ASN A 73 -13.10 -7.73 -5.64
N ARG A 74 -13.73 -8.02 -6.78
CA ARG A 74 -13.44 -7.34 -8.06
C ARG A 74 -13.83 -5.87 -8.06
N GLU A 75 -14.94 -5.51 -7.42
CA GLU A 75 -15.39 -4.13 -7.34
C GLU A 75 -14.43 -3.27 -6.51
N TRP A 76 -13.96 -3.83 -5.39
CA TRP A 76 -12.95 -3.17 -4.57
C TRP A 76 -11.62 -3.03 -5.31
N LEU A 77 -11.17 -4.06 -6.05
CA LEU A 77 -9.99 -3.93 -6.91
C LEU A 77 -10.16 -2.83 -7.96
N MET A 78 -11.33 -2.71 -8.59
CA MET A 78 -11.58 -1.63 -9.54
C MET A 78 -11.48 -0.25 -8.88
N ARG A 79 -12.04 -0.08 -7.67
CA ARG A 79 -11.93 1.17 -6.90
C ARG A 79 -10.48 1.51 -6.55
N LEU A 80 -9.71 0.54 -6.06
CA LEU A 80 -8.29 0.74 -5.76
C LEU A 80 -7.47 1.05 -7.03
N GLY A 81 -7.77 0.37 -8.14
CA GLY A 81 -7.14 0.64 -9.44
C GLY A 81 -7.42 2.05 -9.93
N GLN A 82 -8.69 2.49 -9.89
CA GLN A 82 -9.07 3.86 -10.24
C GLN A 82 -8.37 4.90 -9.35
N SER A 83 -8.25 4.63 -8.05
CA SER A 83 -7.46 5.49 -7.16
C SER A 83 -5.99 5.54 -7.61
N ALA A 84 -5.36 4.39 -7.86
CA ALA A 84 -3.95 4.31 -8.28
C ALA A 84 -3.67 4.95 -9.65
N ASP A 85 -4.69 5.06 -10.51
CA ASP A 85 -4.60 5.74 -11.81
C ASP A 85 -4.85 7.26 -11.71
N SER A 86 -5.28 7.77 -10.55
CA SER A 86 -5.56 9.18 -10.32
C SER A 86 -4.30 10.01 -9.98
N SER A 87 -4.43 11.34 -10.03
CA SER A 87 -3.36 12.26 -9.65
C SER A 87 -2.99 12.24 -8.17
N THR A 88 -3.84 11.67 -7.30
CA THR A 88 -3.53 11.50 -5.87
C THR A 88 -2.79 10.21 -5.57
N GLY A 89 -2.64 9.32 -6.56
CA GLY A 89 -2.11 7.97 -6.37
C GLY A 89 -3.07 7.05 -5.61
N LEU A 90 -2.56 5.88 -5.23
CA LEU A 90 -3.30 4.86 -4.49
C LEU A 90 -3.57 5.33 -3.06
N ILE A 91 -4.84 5.55 -2.74
CA ILE A 91 -5.32 5.73 -1.37
C ILE A 91 -5.86 4.38 -0.90
N ILE A 92 -5.23 3.79 0.12
CA ILE A 92 -5.62 2.48 0.63
C ILE A 92 -6.92 2.64 1.41
N THR A 93 -7.97 2.01 0.89
CA THR A 93 -9.30 1.92 1.50
C THR A 93 -9.70 0.48 1.71
N GLY A 94 -10.57 0.25 2.69
CA GLY A 94 -11.19 -1.04 2.97
C GLY A 94 -12.24 -1.41 1.93
N GLU A 95 -12.77 -2.62 2.06
CA GLU A 95 -13.88 -3.09 1.23
C GLU A 95 -15.12 -2.18 1.39
N ASP A 96 -15.31 -1.63 2.58
CA ASP A 96 -16.34 -0.63 2.91
C ASP A 96 -16.11 0.76 2.31
N GLY A 97 -14.91 1.03 1.78
CA GLY A 97 -14.52 2.33 1.23
C GLY A 97 -13.92 3.30 2.25
N GLU A 98 -13.81 2.90 3.51
CA GLU A 98 -13.18 3.71 4.55
C GLU A 98 -11.65 3.65 4.46
N LEU A 99 -10.96 4.68 4.95
CA LEU A 99 -9.50 4.68 4.99
C LEU A 99 -8.99 3.57 5.92
N VAL A 100 -7.99 2.84 5.45
CA VAL A 100 -7.34 1.80 6.27
C VAL A 100 -6.23 2.43 7.11
N PHE A 101 -6.14 1.99 8.36
CA PHE A 101 -5.03 2.29 9.23
C PHE A 101 -3.82 1.41 8.89
N GLY A 102 -2.67 2.04 8.69
CA GLY A 102 -1.40 1.34 8.54
C GLY A 102 -0.48 1.65 9.71
N ASP A 103 -0.01 0.59 10.38
CA ASP A 103 1.05 0.72 11.38
C ASP A 103 2.41 0.63 10.68
N ALA A 104 2.91 1.80 10.26
CA ALA A 104 4.24 1.93 9.67
C ALA A 104 5.31 1.94 10.77
N THR A 105 6.34 1.13 10.57
CA THR A 105 7.53 1.06 11.43
C THR A 105 8.77 1.29 10.58
N GLY A 106 9.70 2.11 11.09
CA GLY A 106 10.89 2.58 10.37
C GLY A 106 10.77 4.03 9.90
N ASP A 107 11.89 4.64 9.50
CA ASP A 107 11.90 6.00 8.97
C ASP A 107 11.21 6.06 7.60
N ALA A 108 10.26 6.97 7.45
CA ALA A 108 9.66 7.27 6.15
C ALA A 108 10.74 7.85 5.22
N TYR A 109 11.21 7.01 4.29
CA TYR A 109 12.08 7.29 3.14
C TYR A 109 13.02 8.53 3.24
N PRO A 110 14.34 8.37 3.46
CA PRO A 110 15.32 9.47 3.44
C PRO A 110 15.83 9.85 2.03
N GLY A 111 15.25 9.31 0.95
CA GLY A 111 15.80 9.45 -0.41
C GLY A 111 15.48 10.80 -1.05
N ARG A 112 16.53 11.60 -1.20
CA ARG A 112 16.58 12.87 -1.96
C ARG A 112 16.04 12.67 -3.38
N LEU A 113 15.09 13.51 -3.82
CA LEU A 113 14.75 13.66 -5.22
C LEU A 113 16.04 14.00 -5.96
N GLN A 114 16.47 13.16 -6.90
CA GLN A 114 17.56 13.53 -7.80
C GLN A 114 16.97 14.54 -8.79
N ASP A 115 17.56 15.74 -8.81
CA ASP A 115 17.33 16.78 -9.81
C ASP A 115 17.84 16.34 -11.19
#